data_AF-A0A2W4MM88-F1
#
_entry.id   AF-A0A2W4MM88-F1
#
_cell.length_a   1.000
_cell.length_b   1.000
_cell.length_c   1.000
_cell.angle_alpha   90.00
_cell.angle_beta   90.00
_cell.angle_gamma   90.00
#
_symmetry.space_group_name_H-M   'P 1'
#
loop_
_entity.id
_entity.type
_entity.pdbx_description
1 polymer ?
#
loop_
_entity_poly.entity_id
_entity_poly.type
_entity_poly.pdbx_seq_one_letter_code
_entity_poly.pdbx_strand_id
1 'polypeptide(L)'
;MPIILHRGVTVAEARRLAGALATRIGPGAVLIGSVDFSHYLPRAEAAARDRETLAAIGCRDWDTLLAMGNDHLDSPATVAVVFMAMAAAGAGEPELVAHANSGDLVGSDGVETTSYLVFQFRRVLR
;
A
#
# COMPACT_ATOMS: atom_id res chain seq x y z
N MET A 1 13.92 -11.95 -2.43
CA MET A 1 14.12 -12.06 -0.97
C MET A 1 12.78 -11.79 -0.31
N PRO A 2 12.15 -12.76 0.36
CA PRO A 2 10.92 -12.54 1.10
C PRO A 2 11.18 -11.79 2.40
N ILE A 3 10.29 -10.87 2.77
CA ILE A 3 10.29 -10.15 4.05
C ILE A 3 8.88 -10.23 4.60
N ILE A 4 8.74 -10.63 5.87
CA ILE A 4 7.46 -10.68 6.58
C ILE A 4 7.47 -9.59 7.64
N LEU A 5 6.43 -8.77 7.68
CA LEU A 5 6.24 -7.75 8.70
C LEU A 5 5.30 -8.29 9.77
N HIS A 6 5.67 -8.10 11.04
CA HIS A 6 4.77 -8.42 12.15
C HIS A 6 3.67 -7.34 12.26
N ARG A 7 2.61 -7.64 13.02
CA ARG A 7 1.58 -6.65 13.37
C ARG A 7 2.16 -5.61 14.34
N GLY A 8 1.70 -4.36 14.25
CA GLY A 8 2.10 -3.29 15.17
C GLY A 8 3.46 -2.68 14.88
N VAL A 9 3.95 -2.78 13.63
CA VAL A 9 5.13 -2.02 13.18
C VAL A 9 4.87 -0.53 13.38
N THR A 10 5.79 0.16 14.05
CA THR A 10 5.75 1.61 14.25
C THR A 10 6.27 2.36 13.03
N VAL A 11 5.92 3.66 12.90
CA VAL A 11 6.49 4.52 11.86
C VAL A 11 8.02 4.54 11.90
N ALA A 12 8.60 4.54 13.09
CA ALA A 12 10.06 4.55 13.26
C ALA A 12 10.70 3.25 12.74
N GLU A 13 10.10 2.09 12.99
CA GLU A 13 10.54 0.80 12.46
C GLU A 13 10.38 0.72 10.95
N ALA A 14 9.22 1.13 10.43
CA ALA A 14 8.96 1.19 9.00
C ALA A 14 10.01 2.05 8.29
N ARG A 15 10.33 3.22 8.85
CA ARG A 15 11.35 4.13 8.30
C ARG A 15 12.76 3.54 8.33
N ARG A 16 13.13 2.84 9.41
CA ARG A 16 14.43 2.16 9.50
C ARG A 16 14.55 1.05 8.45
N LEU A 17 13.53 0.21 8.32
CA LEU A 17 13.51 -0.84 7.31
C LEU A 17 13.53 -0.25 5.89
N ALA A 18 12.73 0.77 5.63
CA ALA A 18 12.70 1.46 4.35
C ALA A 18 14.07 2.02 3.94
N GLY A 19 14.79 2.65 4.86
CA GLY A 19 16.16 3.13 4.61
C GLY A 19 17.12 1.98 4.28
N ALA A 20 17.04 0.86 5.01
CA ALA A 20 17.86 -0.31 4.73
C ALA A 20 17.55 -0.92 3.35
N LEU A 21 16.27 -0.97 2.95
CA LEU A 21 15.85 -1.44 1.63
C LEU A 21 16.29 -0.51 0.51
N ALA A 22 16.17 0.80 0.70
CA ALA A 22 16.54 1.81 -0.30
C ALA A 22 17.99 1.66 -0.79
N THR A 23 18.92 1.28 0.10
CA THR A 23 20.33 1.04 -0.25
C THR A 23 20.55 -0.21 -1.12
N ARG A 24 19.56 -1.10 -1.21
CA ARG A 24 19.61 -2.37 -1.95
C ARG A 24 18.78 -2.34 -3.24
N ILE A 25 17.91 -1.35 -3.40
CA ILE A 25 17.17 -1.15 -4.65
C ILE A 25 18.15 -0.51 -5.63
N GLY A 26 18.58 -1.27 -6.64
CA GLY A 26 19.46 -0.82 -7.72
C GLY A 26 18.99 -1.33 -9.08
N PRO A 27 19.75 -1.13 -10.16
CA PRO A 27 19.43 -1.70 -11.47
C PRO A 27 19.15 -3.21 -11.39
N GLY A 28 18.04 -3.65 -11.97
CA GLY A 28 17.62 -5.05 -11.95
C GLY A 28 16.91 -5.52 -10.68
N ALA A 29 16.75 -4.64 -9.66
CA ALA A 29 15.97 -4.95 -8.47
C ALA A 29 14.54 -4.38 -8.57
N VAL A 30 13.57 -5.13 -8.06
CA VAL A 30 12.18 -4.68 -7.86
C VAL A 30 11.78 -4.89 -6.40
N LEU A 31 11.09 -3.90 -5.83
CA LEU A 31 10.43 -4.03 -4.53
C LEU A 31 8.93 -4.18 -4.79
N ILE A 32 8.34 -5.24 -4.26
CA ILE A 32 6.92 -5.56 -4.42
C ILE A 32 6.29 -5.61 -3.02
N GLY A 33 5.25 -4.79 -2.82
CA GLY A 33 4.34 -4.93 -1.68
C GLY A 33 3.12 -5.74 -2.09
N SER A 34 2.81 -6.79 -1.35
CA SER A 34 1.62 -7.62 -1.55
C SER A 34 0.64 -7.31 -0.43
N VAL A 35 -0.52 -6.74 -0.77
CA VAL A 35 -1.50 -6.21 0.18
C VAL A 35 -2.89 -6.39 -0.40
N ASP A 36 -3.80 -6.96 0.39
CA ASP A 36 -5.24 -6.89 0.12
C ASP A 36 -5.81 -5.65 0.81
N PHE A 37 -6.57 -4.83 0.08
CA PHE A 37 -7.23 -3.65 0.64
C PHE A 37 -8.60 -4.04 1.21
N SER A 38 -9.55 -3.11 1.24
CA SER A 38 -10.85 -3.25 1.89
C SER A 38 -11.50 -4.58 1.49
N HIS A 39 -11.75 -5.45 2.47
CA HIS A 39 -12.25 -6.82 2.25
C HIS A 39 -13.40 -7.17 3.19
N TYR A 40 -14.30 -8.03 2.73
CA TYR A 40 -15.56 -8.41 3.42
C TYR A 40 -16.56 -7.26 3.58
N LEU A 41 -16.53 -6.29 2.67
CA LEU A 41 -17.42 -5.13 2.70
C LEU A 41 -18.26 -5.05 1.42
N PRO A 42 -19.51 -4.56 1.53
CA PRO A 42 -20.28 -4.15 0.36
C PRO A 42 -19.52 -3.10 -0.45
N ARG A 43 -19.71 -3.11 -1.77
CA ARG A 43 -18.98 -2.28 -2.74
C ARG A 43 -18.86 -0.80 -2.33
N ALA A 44 -19.96 -0.19 -1.91
CA ALA A 44 -19.97 1.23 -1.54
C ALA A 44 -19.14 1.52 -0.28
N GLU A 45 -19.11 0.60 0.68
CA GLU A 45 -18.33 0.72 1.91
C GLU A 45 -16.84 0.47 1.64
N ALA A 46 -16.52 -0.56 0.85
CA ALA A 46 -15.15 -0.81 0.38
C ALA A 46 -14.57 0.43 -0.32
N ALA A 47 -15.34 1.07 -1.22
CA ALA A 47 -14.93 2.31 -1.88
C ALA A 47 -14.77 3.52 -0.92
N ALA A 48 -15.47 3.54 0.23
CA ALA A 48 -15.26 4.55 1.26
C ALA A 48 -13.94 4.32 2.00
N ARG A 49 -13.66 3.08 2.42
CA ARG A 49 -12.42 2.67 3.10
C ARG A 49 -11.19 2.83 2.22
N ASP A 50 -11.31 2.54 0.93
CA ASP A 50 -10.25 2.79 -0.04
C ASP A 50 -9.92 4.28 -0.15
N ARG A 51 -10.93 5.17 -0.14
CA ARG A 51 -10.70 6.62 -0.17
C ARG A 51 -10.00 7.12 1.09
N GLU A 52 -10.36 6.59 2.26
CA GLU A 52 -9.69 6.89 3.53
C GLU A 52 -8.22 6.44 3.49
N THR A 53 -7.96 5.24 2.98
CA THR A 53 -6.60 4.69 2.78
C THR A 53 -5.79 5.56 1.83
N LEU A 54 -6.36 5.92 0.67
CA LEU A 54 -5.73 6.78 -0.33
C LEU A 54 -5.43 8.18 0.23
N ALA A 55 -6.32 8.74 1.05
CA ALA A 55 -6.11 10.03 1.70
C ALA A 55 -4.94 9.98 2.68
N ALA A 56 -4.86 8.94 3.52
CA ALA A 56 -3.73 8.76 4.45
C ALA A 56 -2.40 8.62 3.69
N ILE A 57 -2.37 7.83 2.61
CA ILE A 57 -1.20 7.68 1.73
C ILE A 57 -0.81 9.01 1.09
N GLY A 58 -1.77 9.72 0.49
CA GLY A 58 -1.54 10.98 -0.22
C GLY A 58 -1.05 12.11 0.69
N CYS A 59 -1.56 12.18 1.91
CA CYS A 59 -1.10 13.11 2.95
C CYS A 59 0.19 12.65 3.65
N ARG A 60 0.70 11.46 3.33
CA ARG A 60 1.84 10.81 4.02
C ARG A 60 1.61 10.69 5.53
N ASP A 61 0.35 10.50 5.92
CA ASP A 61 -0.07 10.30 7.30
C ASP A 61 0.09 8.83 7.67
N TRP A 62 1.35 8.46 7.95
CA TRP A 62 1.72 7.08 8.25
C TRP A 62 1.20 6.62 9.61
N ASP A 63 0.97 7.54 10.56
CA ASP A 63 0.40 7.20 11.85
C ASP A 63 -1.06 6.75 11.68
N THR A 64 -1.85 7.50 10.90
CA THR A 64 -3.22 7.10 10.55
C THR A 64 -3.24 5.81 9.74
N LEU A 65 -2.38 5.68 8.70
CA LEU A 65 -2.32 4.46 7.89
C LEU A 65 -2.01 3.23 8.74
N LEU A 66 -1.00 3.29 9.62
CA LEU A 66 -0.60 2.15 10.45
C LEU A 66 -1.64 1.77 11.52
N ALA A 67 -2.56 2.67 11.84
CA ALA A 67 -3.69 2.41 12.73
C ALA A 67 -4.89 1.76 12.01
N MET A 68 -4.90 1.70 10.68
CA MET A 68 -5.99 1.10 9.90
C MET A 68 -6.07 -0.41 10.11
N GLY A 69 -7.30 -0.92 10.15
CA GLY A 69 -7.60 -2.33 10.36
C GLY A 69 -7.89 -3.09 9.07
N ASN A 70 -8.34 -4.34 9.24
CA ASN A 70 -8.70 -5.22 8.14
C ASN A 70 -9.86 -4.68 7.28
N ASP A 71 -10.69 -3.78 7.79
CA ASP A 71 -11.73 -3.10 7.02
C ASP A 71 -11.15 -2.17 5.93
N HIS A 72 -9.87 -1.81 6.02
CA HIS A 72 -9.16 -0.99 5.05
C HIS A 72 -8.10 -1.76 4.27
N LEU A 73 -7.24 -2.51 4.98
CA LEU A 73 -6.16 -3.31 4.37
C LEU A 73 -5.55 -4.29 5.38
N ASP A 74 -5.06 -5.42 4.89
CA ASP A 74 -4.49 -6.49 5.71
C ASP A 74 -3.05 -6.21 6.18
N SER A 75 -2.35 -5.31 5.50
CA SER A 75 -0.94 -5.00 5.77
C SER A 75 -0.58 -3.52 5.58
N PRO A 76 -1.05 -2.62 6.47
CA PRO A 76 -0.69 -1.20 6.39
C PRO A 76 0.82 -0.94 6.47
N ALA A 77 1.53 -1.76 7.24
CA ALA A 77 2.98 -1.69 7.37
C ALA A 77 3.71 -1.93 6.04
N THR A 78 3.19 -2.82 5.18
CA THR A 78 3.78 -3.09 3.87
C THR A 78 3.68 -1.86 2.97
N VAL A 79 2.52 -1.20 2.95
CA VAL A 79 2.33 0.06 2.21
C VAL A 79 3.30 1.13 2.71
N ALA A 80 3.34 1.37 4.02
CA ALA A 80 4.23 2.37 4.61
C ALA A 80 5.71 2.13 4.25
N VAL A 81 6.18 0.89 4.40
CA VAL A 81 7.58 0.52 4.10
C VAL A 81 7.91 0.71 2.61
N VAL A 82 7.04 0.27 1.70
CA VAL A 82 7.28 0.40 0.25
C VAL A 82 7.33 1.88 -0.15
N PHE A 83 6.37 2.68 0.29
CA PHE A 83 6.32 4.11 -0.05
C PHE A 83 7.52 4.87 0.51
N MET A 84 7.89 4.62 1.77
CA MET A 84 9.08 5.21 2.36
C MET A 84 10.37 4.75 1.68
N ALA A 85 10.48 3.46 1.31
CA ALA A 85 11.67 2.91 0.68
C ALA A 85 11.89 3.49 -0.71
N MET A 86 10.82 3.61 -1.51
CA MET A 86 10.90 4.18 -2.84
C MET A 86 11.22 5.68 -2.79
N ALA A 87 10.64 6.42 -1.85
CA ALA A 87 11.01 7.83 -1.62
C ALA A 87 12.48 7.97 -1.19
N ALA A 88 12.96 7.15 -0.25
CA ALA A 88 14.35 7.14 0.19
C ALA A 88 15.33 6.71 -0.92
N ALA A 89 14.88 5.89 -1.88
CA ALA A 89 15.64 5.50 -3.06
C ALA A 89 15.62 6.56 -4.19
N GLY A 90 14.99 7.71 -3.96
CA GLY A 90 14.89 8.81 -4.93
C GLY A 90 13.94 8.52 -6.09
N ALA A 91 12.94 7.66 -5.90
CA ALA A 91 11.87 7.51 -6.87
C ALA A 91 11.02 8.78 -6.98
N GLY A 92 10.36 8.97 -8.12
CA GLY A 92 9.32 9.98 -8.26
C GLY A 92 8.08 9.65 -7.43
N GLU A 93 7.07 10.50 -7.52
CA GLU A 93 5.78 10.27 -6.86
C GLU A 93 5.13 8.95 -7.33
N PRO A 94 4.41 8.25 -6.44
CA PRO A 94 3.66 7.05 -6.80
C PRO A 94 2.55 7.37 -7.80
N GLU A 95 2.40 6.50 -8.79
CA GLU A 95 1.28 6.51 -9.73
C GLU A 95 0.28 5.41 -9.32
N LEU A 96 -0.96 5.78 -9.02
CA LEU A 96 -2.06 4.82 -8.88
C LEU A 96 -2.51 4.42 -10.28
N VAL A 97 -2.10 3.23 -10.74
CA VAL A 97 -2.34 2.77 -12.12
C VAL A 97 -3.63 1.97 -12.25
N ALA A 98 -4.14 1.40 -11.15
CA ALA A 98 -5.42 0.71 -11.12
C ALA A 98 -6.05 0.77 -9.73
N HIS A 99 -7.37 0.84 -9.71
CA HIS A 99 -8.23 0.72 -8.52
C HIS A 99 -9.52 0.01 -8.94
N ALA A 100 -9.79 -1.13 -8.32
CA ALA A 100 -11.01 -1.91 -8.54
C ALA A 100 -11.33 -2.73 -7.29
N ASN A 101 -12.54 -3.26 -7.19
CA ASN A 101 -12.86 -4.33 -6.25
C ASN A 101 -13.43 -5.56 -6.98
N SER A 102 -13.44 -6.70 -6.30
CA SER A 102 -13.94 -7.96 -6.87
C SER A 102 -15.41 -7.89 -7.33
N GLY A 103 -16.24 -7.04 -6.70
CA GLY A 103 -17.61 -6.77 -7.15
C GLY A 103 -17.67 -6.09 -8.51
N ASP A 104 -16.78 -5.14 -8.78
CA ASP A 104 -16.64 -4.49 -10.10
C ASP A 104 -16.26 -5.50 -11.18
N LEU A 105 -15.33 -6.41 -10.84
CA LEU A 105 -14.79 -7.39 -11.79
C LEU A 105 -15.81 -8.48 -12.14
N VAL A 106 -16.67 -8.85 -11.18
CA VAL A 106 -17.69 -9.90 -11.35
C VAL A 106 -19.05 -9.34 -11.77
N GLY A 107 -19.26 -8.02 -11.63
CA GLY A 107 -20.53 -7.35 -11.95
C GLY A 107 -21.63 -7.62 -10.93
N SER A 108 -21.28 -7.71 -9.64
CA SER A 108 -22.23 -8.01 -8.55
C SER A 108 -22.08 -7.02 -7.40
N ASP A 109 -23.17 -6.31 -7.09
CA ASP A 109 -23.20 -5.26 -6.06
C ASP A 109 -23.57 -5.77 -4.66
N GLY A 110 -24.09 -7.00 -4.56
CA GLY A 110 -24.61 -7.58 -3.32
C GLY A 110 -23.67 -8.55 -2.60
N VAL A 111 -22.44 -8.70 -3.08
CA VAL A 111 -21.44 -9.61 -2.51
C VAL A 111 -20.40 -8.84 -1.74
N GLU A 112 -19.87 -9.48 -0.70
CA GLU A 112 -18.65 -9.04 -0.04
C GLU A 112 -17.52 -8.94 -1.07
N THR A 113 -16.83 -7.81 -1.08
CA THR A 113 -15.78 -7.52 -2.04
C THR A 113 -14.40 -7.51 -1.38
N THR A 114 -13.35 -7.65 -2.20
CA THR A 114 -11.96 -7.34 -1.86
C THR A 114 -11.47 -6.28 -2.84
N SER A 115 -10.81 -5.25 -2.33
CA SER A 115 -10.31 -4.13 -3.13
C SER A 115 -8.85 -4.33 -3.53
N TYR A 116 -8.50 -3.85 -4.71
CA TYR A 116 -7.20 -3.97 -5.34
C TYR A 116 -6.74 -2.58 -5.79
N LEU A 117 -5.66 -2.10 -5.16
CA LEU A 117 -5.00 -0.86 -5.55
C LEU A 117 -3.60 -1.21 -6.06
N VAL A 118 -3.27 -0.73 -7.26
CA VAL A 118 -1.96 -0.96 -7.87
C VAL A 118 -1.22 0.37 -7.96
N PHE A 119 -0.09 0.44 -7.24
CA PHE A 119 0.82 1.57 -7.31
C PHE A 119 2.07 1.21 -8.10
N GLN A 120 2.49 2.12 -8.99
CA GLN A 120 3.77 2.05 -9.67
C GLN A 120 4.68 3.17 -9.19
N PHE A 121 5.96 2.84 -8.97
CA PHE A 121 7.01 3.81 -8.73
C PHE A 121 8.03 3.74 -9.85
N ARG A 122 8.47 4.90 -10.35
CA ARG A 122 9.56 4.99 -11.32
C ARG A 122 10.73 5.72 -10.70
N ARG A 123 11.92 5.11 -10.80
CA ARG A 123 13.16 5.80 -10.46
C ARG A 123 13.57 6.70 -11.60
N VAL A 124 13.84 7.95 -11.29
CA VAL A 124 14.52 8.84 -12.23
C VAL A 124 15.99 8.45 -12.18
N LEU A 125 16.49 7.84 -13.26
CA LEU A 125 17.94 7.63 -13.41
C LEU A 125 18.58 9.02 -13.49
N ARG A 126 19.41 9.34 -12.49
CA ARG A 126 20.31 10.50 -12.54
C ARG A 126 21.64 10.07 -13.11
#